data_AF-A0A4Y2FEJ4-F1
#
_entry.id   AF-A0A4Y2FEJ4-F1
#
_cell.length_a   1.000
_cell.length_b   1.000
_cell.length_c   1.000
_cell.angle_alpha   90.00
_cell.angle_beta   90.00
_cell.angle_gamma   90.00
#
_symmetry.space_group_name_H-M   'P 1'
#
loop_
_entity.id
_entity.type
_entity.pdbx_description
1 polymer ?
#
loop_
_entity_poly.entity_id
_entity_poly.type
_entity_poly.pdbx_seq_one_letter_code
_entity_poly.pdbx_strand_id
1 'polypeptide(L)'
;MFNTEQRKNNKSAFEKDVFKLMNNSVYGKTMENSRNRVDVQLVNDEKKAQKLVAAPTFKRFKIFDNELVGVERVKKCLTLDKPIYVGFVILELSKLIMYNFHYNVMKKEYGDKAELFFTDTDSLNYEVETEDIYEDMSRHMDIYDTSDYPRDHFLFSESN
;
A
#
# COMPACT_ATOMS: atom_id res chain seq x y z
N MET A 1 -10.47 16.33 -2.66
CA MET A 1 -9.28 15.76 -3.35
C MET A 1 -9.81 14.88 -4.49
N PHE A 2 -9.50 15.19 -5.75
CA PHE A 2 -10.21 14.65 -6.94
C PHE A 2 -10.40 13.13 -6.95
N ASN A 3 -9.35 12.33 -6.76
CA ASN A 3 -9.46 10.86 -6.81
C ASN A 3 -10.35 10.30 -5.69
N THR A 4 -10.36 10.92 -4.52
CA THR A 4 -11.22 10.52 -3.39
C THR A 4 -12.68 10.83 -3.69
N GLU A 5 -12.97 12.00 -4.25
CA GLU A 5 -14.32 12.39 -4.69
C GLU A 5 -14.83 11.46 -5.78
N GLN A 6 -13.99 11.15 -6.78
CA GLN A 6 -14.35 10.21 -7.82
C GLN A 6 -14.58 8.81 -7.27
N ARG A 7 -13.78 8.35 -6.30
CA ARG A 7 -14.05 7.07 -5.62
C ARG A 7 -15.38 7.07 -4.86
N LYS A 8 -15.78 8.18 -4.22
CA LYS A 8 -17.08 8.32 -3.52
C LYS A 8 -18.25 8.34 -4.50
N ASN A 9 -18.11 9.03 -5.63
CA ASN A 9 -19.20 9.25 -6.59
C ASN A 9 -19.50 8.07 -7.54
N ASN A 10 -18.50 7.23 -7.83
CA ASN A 10 -18.67 6.13 -8.77
C ASN A 10 -19.40 4.94 -8.14
N LYS A 11 -20.28 4.30 -8.91
CA LYS A 11 -21.09 3.15 -8.45
C LYS A 11 -20.48 1.80 -8.81
N SER A 12 -19.64 1.76 -9.84
CA SER A 12 -18.97 0.53 -10.28
C SER A 12 -17.75 0.21 -9.41
N ALA A 13 -17.63 -1.04 -8.98
CA ALA A 13 -16.44 -1.53 -8.27
C ALA A 13 -15.15 -1.29 -9.07
N PHE A 14 -15.21 -1.50 -10.39
CA PHE A 14 -14.07 -1.27 -11.29
C PHE A 14 -13.58 0.18 -11.24
N GLU A 15 -14.48 1.15 -11.32
CA GLU A 15 -14.10 2.56 -11.32
C GLU A 15 -13.52 2.98 -9.97
N LYS A 16 -14.14 2.53 -8.87
CA LYS A 16 -13.61 2.75 -7.51
C LYS A 16 -12.18 2.21 -7.37
N ASP A 17 -11.92 1.03 -7.91
CA ASP A 17 -10.59 0.40 -7.88
C ASP A 17 -9.57 1.16 -8.72
N VAL A 18 -9.96 1.72 -9.87
CA VAL A 18 -9.08 2.56 -10.70
C VAL A 18 -8.65 3.82 -9.92
N PHE A 19 -9.57 4.53 -9.28
CA PHE A 19 -9.21 5.73 -8.49
C PHE A 19 -8.39 5.39 -7.25
N LYS A 20 -8.67 4.25 -6.59
CA LYS A 20 -7.83 3.73 -5.51
C LYS A 20 -6.41 3.42 -5.99
N LEU A 21 -6.29 2.72 -7.13
CA LEU A 21 -5.00 2.36 -7.71
C LEU A 21 -4.19 3.59 -8.11
N MET A 22 -4.82 4.64 -8.63
CA MET A 22 -4.11 5.88 -8.98
C MET A 22 -3.43 6.52 -7.76
N ASN A 23 -4.13 6.58 -6.62
CA ASN A 23 -3.52 7.08 -5.38
C ASN A 23 -2.39 6.16 -4.89
N ASN A 24 -2.64 4.85 -4.83
CA ASN A 24 -1.67 3.89 -4.30
C ASN A 24 -0.42 3.76 -5.20
N SER A 25 -0.59 3.90 -6.51
CA SER A 25 0.51 3.81 -7.48
C SER A 25 1.49 4.97 -7.35
N VAL A 26 0.99 6.19 -7.07
CA VAL A 26 1.85 7.36 -6.83
C VAL A 26 2.71 7.13 -5.59
N TYR A 27 2.11 6.67 -4.49
CA TYR A 27 2.86 6.31 -3.28
C TYR A 27 3.88 5.19 -3.55
N GLY A 28 3.47 4.10 -4.21
CA GLY A 28 4.38 3.01 -4.55
C GLY A 28 5.55 3.49 -5.42
N LYS A 29 5.32 4.48 -6.28
CA LYS A 29 6.37 5.06 -7.12
C LYS A 29 7.36 5.91 -6.34
N THR A 30 6.95 6.62 -5.29
CA THR A 30 7.87 7.42 -4.46
C THR A 30 8.82 6.51 -3.66
N MET A 31 8.35 5.33 -3.26
CA MET A 31 9.10 4.32 -2.50
C MET A 31 9.83 3.29 -3.38
N GLU A 32 9.86 3.45 -4.71
CA GLU A 32 10.47 2.49 -5.61
C GLU A 32 11.98 2.34 -5.35
N ASN A 33 12.44 1.12 -5.07
CA ASN A 33 13.86 0.83 -4.97
C ASN A 33 14.48 0.62 -6.36
N SER A 34 15.03 1.68 -6.94
CA SER A 34 15.72 1.63 -8.24
C SER A 34 16.84 0.58 -8.29
N ARG A 35 17.47 0.20 -7.17
CA ARG A 35 18.56 -0.79 -7.12
C ARG A 35 18.11 -2.21 -7.47
N ASN A 36 16.81 -2.49 -7.36
CA ASN A 36 16.25 -3.79 -7.73
C ASN A 36 16.09 -3.96 -9.25
N ARG A 37 16.26 -2.88 -10.04
CA ARG A 37 16.17 -2.94 -11.50
C ARG A 37 17.35 -3.70 -12.09
N VAL A 38 17.06 -4.60 -13.02
CA VAL A 38 18.05 -5.38 -13.77
C VAL A 38 17.88 -5.12 -15.27
N ASP A 39 18.98 -5.27 -16.01
CA ASP A 39 18.95 -5.36 -17.46
C ASP A 39 18.82 -6.82 -17.88
N VAL A 40 17.79 -7.13 -18.64
CA VAL A 40 17.61 -8.46 -19.23
C VAL A 40 17.84 -8.34 -20.72
N GLN A 41 18.78 -9.14 -21.25
CA GLN A 41 19.06 -9.21 -22.67
C GLN A 41 18.77 -10.62 -23.18
N LEU A 42 17.89 -10.72 -24.17
CA LEU A 42 17.66 -11.95 -24.92
C LEU A 42 18.70 -12.07 -26.03
N VAL A 43 19.35 -13.22 -26.12
CA VAL A 43 20.47 -13.45 -27.04
C VAL A 43 20.32 -14.81 -27.70
N ASN A 44 20.59 -14.83 -29.01
CA ASN A 44 20.57 -16.01 -29.85
C ASN A 44 21.92 -16.34 -30.50
N ASP A 45 22.97 -15.63 -30.11
CA ASP A 45 24.34 -15.83 -30.58
C ASP A 45 25.22 -16.22 -29.39
N GLU A 46 25.86 -17.38 -29.49
CA GLU A 46 26.77 -17.91 -28.48
C GLU A 46 27.89 -16.93 -28.13
N LYS A 47 28.51 -16.27 -29.13
CA LYS A 47 29.62 -15.32 -28.88
C LYS A 47 29.14 -14.12 -28.08
N LYS A 48 27.94 -13.63 -28.38
CA LYS A 48 27.33 -12.52 -27.65
C LYS A 48 26.95 -12.94 -26.23
N ALA A 49 26.43 -14.16 -26.05
CA ALA A 49 26.11 -14.71 -24.73
C ALA A 49 27.38 -14.81 -23.86
N GLN A 50 28.45 -15.40 -24.38
CA GLN A 50 29.74 -15.51 -23.69
C GLN A 50 30.28 -14.14 -23.28
N LYS A 51 30.21 -13.13 -24.16
CA LYS A 51 30.63 -11.76 -23.85
C LYS A 51 29.82 -11.14 -22.70
N LEU A 52 28.51 -11.41 -22.63
CA LEU A 52 27.66 -10.87 -21.57
C LEU A 52 27.86 -11.58 -20.23
N VAL A 53 28.16 -12.88 -20.25
CA VAL A 53 28.49 -13.67 -19.04
C VAL A 53 29.85 -13.24 -18.47
N ALA A 54 30.83 -12.94 -19.33
CA ALA A 54 32.14 -12.46 -18.90
C ALA A 54 32.13 -11.03 -18.35
N ALA A 55 31.04 -10.27 -18.52
CA ALA A 55 30.96 -8.90 -18.03
C ALA A 55 30.84 -8.86 -16.50
N PRO A 56 31.46 -7.90 -15.79
CA PRO A 56 31.36 -7.79 -14.33
C PRO A 56 29.95 -7.45 -13.85
N THR A 57 29.06 -7.02 -14.75
CA THR A 57 27.66 -6.77 -14.42
C THR A 57 26.77 -8.01 -14.58
N PHE A 58 27.32 -9.16 -14.96
CA PHE A 58 26.58 -10.41 -15.05
C PHE A 58 26.00 -10.82 -13.70
N LYS A 59 24.73 -11.25 -13.69
CA LYS A 59 24.05 -11.76 -12.49
C LYS A 59 23.69 -13.24 -12.63
N ARG A 60 22.97 -13.58 -13.70
CA ARG A 60 22.58 -14.96 -14.03
C ARG A 60 22.14 -15.04 -15.48
N PHE A 61 22.03 -16.24 -16.02
CA PHE A 61 21.36 -16.49 -17.30
C PHE A 61 20.27 -17.55 -17.13
N LYS A 62 19.33 -17.56 -18.06
CA LYS A 62 18.28 -18.57 -18.19
C LYS A 62 18.19 -18.99 -19.65
N ILE A 63 18.36 -20.28 -19.91
CA ILE A 63 18.18 -20.85 -21.24
C ILE A 63 16.67 -21.06 -21.45
N PHE A 64 16.12 -20.52 -22.54
CA PHE A 64 14.72 -20.71 -22.90
C PHE A 64 14.56 -21.85 -23.90
N ASP A 65 15.46 -21.92 -24.88
CA ASP A 65 15.58 -23.01 -25.84
C ASP A 65 17.03 -23.10 -26.37
N ASN A 66 17.26 -23.94 -27.38
CA ASN A 66 18.59 -24.17 -27.97
C ASN A 66 19.19 -22.93 -28.65
N GLU A 67 18.37 -21.96 -29.05
CA GLU A 67 18.77 -20.77 -29.78
C GLU A 67 18.50 -19.48 -28.99
N LEU A 68 18.02 -19.56 -27.75
CA LEU A 68 17.62 -18.40 -26.97
C LEU A 68 18.03 -18.51 -25.50
N VAL A 69 18.86 -17.55 -25.08
CA VAL A 69 19.26 -17.37 -23.68
C VAL A 69 18.91 -15.95 -23.22
N GLY A 70 18.29 -15.83 -22.05
CA GLY A 70 18.14 -14.58 -21.34
C GLY A 70 19.31 -14.36 -20.38
N VAL A 71 20.05 -13.27 -20.53
CA VAL A 71 21.13 -12.89 -19.63
C VAL A 71 20.68 -11.71 -18.77
N GLU A 72 20.61 -11.92 -17.46
CA GLU A 72 20.32 -10.89 -16.48
C GLU A 72 21.60 -10.22 -15.98
N ARG A 73 21.56 -8.88 -15.93
CA ARG A 73 22.70 -8.04 -15.56
C ARG A 73 22.28 -6.96 -14.57
N VAL A 74 23.18 -6.60 -13.67
CA VAL A 74 23.00 -5.41 -12.82
C VAL A 74 23.24 -4.13 -13.64
N LYS A 75 22.51 -3.06 -13.29
CA LYS A 75 22.69 -1.74 -13.90
C LYS A 75 24.06 -1.17 -13.52
N LYS A 76 24.88 -0.81 -14.51
CA LYS A 76 26.22 -0.22 -14.29
C LYS A 76 26.15 1.15 -13.60
N CYS A 77 25.23 1.99 -14.04
CA CYS A 77 24.97 3.30 -13.46
C CYS A 77 23.49 3.35 -13.04
N LEU A 78 23.24 3.95 -11.89
CA LEU A 78 21.89 4.05 -11.33
C LEU A 78 21.60 5.50 -10.99
N THR A 79 20.49 6.03 -11.51
CA THR A 79 20.00 7.35 -11.11
C THR A 79 19.02 7.18 -9.95
N LEU A 80 19.28 7.90 -8.85
CA LEU A 80 18.40 7.97 -7.69
C LEU A 80 17.52 9.22 -7.81
N ASP A 81 16.44 9.09 -8.59
CA ASP A 81 15.49 10.15 -8.94
C ASP A 81 14.13 9.98 -8.25
N LYS A 82 14.02 9.03 -7.31
CA LYS A 82 12.77 8.72 -6.62
C LYS A 82 12.65 9.61 -5.37
N PRO A 83 11.51 10.31 -5.17
CA PRO A 83 11.31 11.19 -4.01
C PRO A 83 10.96 10.36 -2.76
N ILE A 84 11.91 9.53 -2.30
CA ILE A 84 11.70 8.57 -1.19
C ILE A 84 11.24 9.27 0.09
N TYR A 85 11.72 10.49 0.34
CA TYR A 85 11.31 11.28 1.50
C TYR A 85 9.80 11.57 1.51
N VAL A 86 9.16 11.74 0.35
CA VAL A 86 7.70 11.92 0.27
C VAL A 86 6.99 10.64 0.71
N GLY A 87 7.43 9.50 0.20
CA GLY A 87 6.86 8.20 0.59
C GLY A 87 7.05 7.91 2.08
N PHE A 88 8.23 8.22 2.62
CA PHE A 88 8.50 8.12 4.06
C PHE A 88 7.52 8.98 4.87
N VAL A 89 7.35 10.26 4.53
CA VAL A 89 6.43 11.15 5.26
C VAL A 89 4.99 10.66 5.20
N ILE A 90 4.52 10.20 4.02
CA ILE A 90 3.17 9.62 3.89
C ILE A 90 2.97 8.43 4.84
N LEU A 91 3.95 7.53 4.90
CA LEU A 91 3.89 6.35 5.77
C LEU A 91 3.87 6.73 7.25
N GLU A 92 4.73 7.67 7.67
CA GLU A 92 4.79 8.11 9.06
C GLU A 92 3.51 8.86 9.48
N LEU A 93 2.93 9.68 8.60
CA LEU A 93 1.64 10.32 8.85
C LEU A 93 0.52 9.28 8.97
N SER A 94 0.50 8.24 8.13
CA SER A 94 -0.50 7.17 8.23
C SER A 94 -0.41 6.44 9.57
N LYS A 95 0.81 6.12 10.03
CA LYS A 95 1.02 5.52 11.36
C LYS A 95 0.58 6.45 12.48
N LEU A 96 0.87 7.75 12.36
CA LEU A 96 0.47 8.74 13.36
C LEU A 96 -1.06 8.79 13.52
N ILE A 97 -1.81 8.71 12.42
CA ILE A 97 -3.28 8.63 12.46
C ILE A 97 -3.73 7.37 13.20
N MET A 98 -3.16 6.20 12.86
CA MET A 98 -3.48 4.93 13.53
C MET A 98 -3.15 4.96 15.03
N TYR A 99 -1.99 5.51 15.40
CA TYR A 99 -1.59 5.66 16.80
C TYR A 99 -2.46 6.66 17.54
N ASN A 100 -2.85 7.75 16.90
CA ASN A 100 -3.77 8.71 17.50
C ASN A 100 -5.11 8.03 17.82
N PHE A 101 -5.66 7.24 16.90
CA PHE A 101 -6.86 6.46 17.17
C PHE A 101 -6.64 5.44 18.30
N HIS A 102 -5.55 4.68 18.27
CA HIS A 102 -5.26 3.69 19.31
C HIS A 102 -5.13 4.30 20.71
N TYR A 103 -4.25 5.29 20.87
CA TYR A 103 -3.91 5.84 22.19
C TYR A 103 -4.91 6.87 22.69
N ASN A 104 -5.40 7.75 21.81
CA ASN A 104 -6.23 8.88 22.23
C ASN A 104 -7.74 8.62 22.12
N VAL A 105 -8.16 7.56 21.42
CA VAL A 105 -9.56 7.10 21.37
C VAL A 105 -9.69 5.78 22.12
N MET A 106 -9.21 4.67 21.57
CA MET A 106 -9.49 3.32 22.10
C MET A 106 -8.96 3.10 23.51
N LYS A 107 -7.68 3.43 23.77
CA LYS A 107 -7.09 3.29 25.11
C LYS A 107 -7.64 4.29 26.12
N LYS A 108 -8.11 5.46 25.66
CA LYS A 108 -8.70 6.46 26.54
C LYS A 108 -10.11 6.06 26.99
N GLU A 109 -10.90 5.50 26.07
CA GLU A 109 -12.30 5.11 26.33
C GLU A 109 -12.39 3.80 27.11
N TYR A 110 -11.63 2.78 26.70
CA TYR A 110 -11.78 1.42 27.22
C TYR A 110 -10.63 0.97 28.14
N GLY A 111 -9.47 1.63 28.09
CA GLY A 111 -8.31 1.27 28.92
C GLY A 111 -7.87 -0.19 28.73
N ASP A 112 -8.00 -0.98 29.80
CA ASP A 112 -7.67 -2.41 29.82
C ASP A 112 -8.77 -3.29 29.22
N LYS A 113 -9.98 -2.75 29.03
CA LYS A 113 -11.11 -3.45 28.39
C LYS A 113 -10.98 -3.54 26.87
N ALA A 114 -10.00 -2.86 26.27
CA ALA A 114 -9.69 -2.98 24.85
C ALA A 114 -8.31 -3.61 24.66
N GLU A 115 -8.31 -4.80 24.07
CA GLU A 115 -7.12 -5.54 23.66
C GLU A 115 -6.93 -5.45 22.15
N LEU A 116 -5.73 -5.05 21.73
CA LEU A 116 -5.36 -4.99 20.31
C LEU A 116 -4.74 -6.34 19.92
N PHE A 117 -5.38 -7.09 19.05
CA PHE A 117 -4.88 -8.39 18.61
C PHE A 117 -3.85 -8.30 17.50
N PHE A 118 -4.21 -7.61 16.43
CA PHE A 118 -3.33 -7.46 15.28
C PHE A 118 -3.57 -6.15 14.53
N THR A 119 -2.57 -5.80 13.74
CA THR A 119 -2.58 -4.63 12.86
C THR A 119 -2.23 -5.09 11.45
N ASP A 120 -2.94 -4.61 10.44
CA ASP A 120 -2.55 -4.77 9.03
C ASP A 120 -2.65 -3.44 8.31
N THR A 121 -1.52 -2.93 7.81
CA THR A 121 -1.33 -1.75 6.94
C THR A 121 -2.11 -0.48 7.32
N ASP A 122 -3.43 -0.51 7.23
CA ASP A 122 -4.38 0.57 7.48
C ASP A 122 -5.53 0.17 8.44
N SER A 123 -5.40 -0.95 9.16
CA SER A 123 -6.42 -1.51 10.04
C SER A 123 -5.88 -1.92 11.41
N LEU A 124 -6.75 -1.84 12.41
CA LEU A 124 -6.54 -2.26 13.79
C LEU A 124 -7.69 -3.20 14.17
N ASN A 125 -7.37 -4.37 14.73
CA ASN A 125 -8.37 -5.32 15.18
C ASN A 125 -8.35 -5.42 16.72
N TYR A 126 -9.51 -5.17 17.33
CA TYR A 126 -9.68 -5.13 18.77
C TYR A 126 -10.68 -6.16 19.26
N GLU A 127 -10.42 -6.71 20.45
CA GLU A 127 -11.47 -7.17 21.36
C GLU A 127 -11.78 -6.05 22.34
N VAL A 128 -13.06 -5.73 22.51
CA VAL A 128 -13.52 -4.66 23.39
C VAL A 128 -14.62 -5.20 24.29
N GLU A 129 -14.41 -5.13 25.60
CA GLU A 129 -15.41 -5.45 26.60
C GLU A 129 -16.28 -4.20 26.88
N THR A 130 -17.48 -4.18 26.30
CA THR A 130 -18.49 -3.14 26.50
C THR A 130 -19.91 -3.73 26.37
N GLU A 131 -20.92 -3.00 26.83
CA GLU A 131 -22.33 -3.40 26.70
C GLU A 131 -22.81 -3.34 25.24
N ASP A 132 -22.53 -2.22 24.56
CA ASP A 132 -22.81 -2.03 23.14
C ASP A 132 -21.80 -1.09 22.48
N ILE A 133 -20.93 -1.66 21.64
CA ILE A 133 -19.90 -0.91 20.92
C ILE A 133 -20.50 0.12 19.96
N TYR A 134 -21.68 -0.15 19.39
CA TYR A 134 -22.36 0.76 18.47
C TYR A 134 -22.96 1.96 19.23
N GLU A 135 -23.45 1.75 20.44
CA GLU A 135 -23.88 2.87 21.30
C GLU A 135 -22.68 3.76 21.67
N ASP A 136 -21.54 3.17 22.02
CA ASP A 136 -20.33 3.93 22.32
C ASP A 136 -19.84 4.72 21.10
N MET A 137 -19.87 4.11 19.89
CA MET A 137 -19.55 4.80 18.63
C MET A 137 -20.45 6.01 18.38
N SER A 138 -21.73 5.95 18.75
CA SER A 138 -22.69 7.05 18.56
C SER A 138 -22.30 8.35 19.27
N ARG A 139 -21.50 8.27 20.34
CA ARG A 139 -21.01 9.43 21.11
C ARG A 139 -19.92 10.21 20.38
N HIS A 140 -19.25 9.58 19.42
CA HIS A 140 -18.11 10.12 18.69
C HIS A 140 -18.28 9.91 17.18
N MET A 141 -19.42 10.32 16.64
CA MET A 141 -19.68 10.18 15.21
C MET A 141 -18.71 10.97 14.33
N ASP A 142 -17.96 11.95 14.86
CA ASP A 142 -16.96 12.73 14.13
C ASP A 142 -15.71 11.94 13.73
N ILE A 143 -15.44 10.80 14.39
CA ILE A 143 -14.26 9.97 14.13
C ILE A 143 -14.57 8.69 13.34
N TYR A 144 -15.85 8.34 13.18
CA TYR A 144 -16.27 7.11 12.49
C TYR A 144 -16.94 7.42 11.15
N ASP A 145 -16.50 6.76 10.09
CA ASP A 145 -17.21 6.76 8.81
C ASP A 145 -18.19 5.58 8.77
N THR A 146 -19.49 5.88 8.88
CA THR A 146 -20.60 4.92 8.83
C THR A 146 -21.45 5.08 7.57
N SER A 147 -20.94 5.76 6.55
CA SER A 147 -21.68 6.04 5.32
C SER A 147 -21.98 4.78 4.48
N ASP A 148 -21.21 3.72 4.68
CA ASP A 148 -21.42 2.41 4.04
C ASP A 148 -22.36 1.48 4.85
N TYR A 149 -22.91 1.90 5.99
CA TYR A 149 -23.86 1.09 6.77
C TYR A 149 -25.22 0.98 6.04
N PRO A 150 -26.04 -0.05 6.36
CA PRO A 150 -27.42 -0.12 5.90
C PRO A 150 -28.18 1.17 6.28
N ARG A 151 -29.00 1.70 5.36
CA ARG A 151 -29.71 2.98 5.56
C ARG A 151 -30.70 2.97 6.73
N ASP A 152 -31.15 1.80 7.13
CA ASP A 152 -32.01 1.53 8.27
C ASP A 152 -31.24 1.35 9.60
N HIS A 153 -29.91 1.32 9.55
CA HIS A 153 -29.07 1.25 10.74
C HIS A 153 -29.03 2.61 11.45
N PHE A 154 -29.18 2.63 12.78
CA PHE A 154 -29.29 3.89 13.56
C PHE A 154 -28.02 4.76 13.52
N LEU A 155 -26.86 4.16 13.27
CA LEU A 155 -25.59 4.88 13.06
C LEU A 155 -25.32 5.34 11.62
N PHE A 156 -26.18 5.02 10.65
CA PHE A 156 -25.96 5.45 9.26
C PHE A 156 -25.86 6.98 9.17
N SER A 157 -24.75 7.48 8.62
CA SER A 157 -24.51 8.92 8.45
C SER A 157 -23.70 9.20 7.19
N GLU A 158 -24.15 10.18 6.39
CA GLU A 158 -23.40 10.70 5.22
C GLU A 158 -22.61 11.98 5.56
N SER A 159 -22.54 12.37 6.84
CA SER A 159 -21.94 13.63 7.28
C SER A 159 -20.41 13.67 7.20
N ASN A 160 -19.75 12.50 7.15
CA ASN A 160 -18.29 12.36 7.11
C ASN A 160 -17.73 12.05 5.71
#